data_AF-A0A5D3F4D1-F1
#
_entry.id   AF-A0A5D3F4D1-F1
#
_cell.length_a   1.000
_cell.length_b   1.000
_cell.length_c   1.000
_cell.angle_alpha   90.00
_cell.angle_beta   90.00
_cell.angle_gamma   90.00
#
_symmetry.space_group_name_H-M   'P 1'
#
loop_
_entity.id
_entity.type
_entity.pdbx_description
1 polymer ?
#
loop_
_entity_poly.entity_id
_entity_poly.type
_entity_poly.pdbx_seq_one_letter_code
_entity_poly.pdbx_strand_id
1 'polypeptide(L)'
;RQLTYHAAIKSERAMDGERVRDLTLVSSACKALASDVAMDVTTDAVQLLGGYGYTREFPVERMMRDAKITQIYEGTNQIQRMVIARQLLK
;
A
#
# COMPACT_ATOMS: atom_id res chain seq x y z
N ARG A 1 2.85 9.15 -1.20
CA ARG A 1 4.32 8.96 -1.40
C ARG A 1 5.18 9.30 -0.18
N GLN A 2 4.94 10.40 0.55
CA GLN A 2 5.80 10.81 1.69
C GLN A 2 5.94 9.71 2.77
N LEU A 3 4.84 9.04 3.11
CA LEU A 3 4.85 7.94 4.09
C LEU A 3 5.77 6.77 3.68
N THR A 4 5.88 6.49 2.38
CA THR A 4 6.74 5.43 1.86
C THR A 4 8.21 5.76 2.04
N TYR A 5 8.62 6.99 1.73
CA TYR A 5 10.00 7.42 1.96
C TYR A 5 10.34 7.48 3.45
N HIS A 6 9.41 7.93 4.28
CA HIS A 6 9.57 7.94 5.73
C HIS A 6 9.74 6.52 6.31
N ALA A 7 8.94 5.56 5.84
CA ALA A 7 9.06 4.16 6.22
C ALA A 7 10.41 3.57 5.77
N ALA A 8 10.88 3.90 4.56
CA ALA A 8 12.15 3.43 4.03
C ALA A 8 13.34 3.93 4.87
N ILE A 9 13.40 5.23 5.18
CA ILE A 9 14.46 5.82 6.01
C ILE A 9 14.47 5.18 7.41
N LYS A 10 13.29 4.93 7.99
CA LYS A 10 13.19 4.26 9.30
C LYS A 10 13.63 2.80 9.24
N SER A 11 13.33 2.11 8.15
CA SER A 11 13.77 0.74 7.93
C SER A 11 15.28 0.66 7.78
N GLU A 12 15.89 1.60 7.06
CA GLU A 12 17.34 1.68 6.87
C GLU A 12 18.06 1.85 8.22
N ARG A 13 17.65 2.83 9.03
CA ARG A 13 18.20 3.02 10.39
C ARG A 13 18.09 1.77 11.26
N ALA A 14 16.98 1.05 11.16
CA ALA A 14 16.80 -0.20 11.90
C ALA A 14 17.73 -1.32 11.40
N MET A 15 18.04 -1.36 10.10
CA MET A 15 19.03 -2.28 9.53
C MET A 15 20.45 -1.93 9.97
N ASP A 16 20.74 -0.65 10.20
CA ASP A 16 22.02 -0.16 10.76
C ASP A 16 22.15 -0.43 12.27
N GLY A 17 21.16 -1.07 12.88
CA GLY A 17 21.16 -1.45 14.30
C GLY A 17 20.54 -0.42 15.24
N GLU A 18 19.99 0.68 14.73
CA GLU A 18 19.25 1.63 15.56
C GLU A 18 17.91 1.05 16.03
N ARG A 19 17.55 1.29 17.29
CA ARG A 19 16.25 0.88 17.81
C ARG A 19 15.15 1.87 17.43
N VAL A 20 14.48 1.60 16.30
CA VAL A 20 13.35 2.42 15.81
C VAL A 20 12.01 1.90 16.38
N ARG A 21 11.49 2.59 17.40
CA ARG A 21 10.32 2.12 18.18
C ARG A 21 9.01 2.01 17.39
N ASP A 22 8.79 2.86 16.40
CA ASP A 22 7.54 2.95 15.66
C ASP A 22 7.61 2.35 14.24
N LEU A 23 8.68 1.61 13.93
CA LEU A 23 8.88 1.01 12.61
C LEU A 23 7.70 0.12 12.21
N THR A 24 7.22 -0.74 13.10
CA THR A 24 6.08 -1.62 12.80
C THR A 24 4.82 -0.83 12.43
N LEU A 25 4.53 0.24 13.17
CA LEU A 25 3.38 1.09 12.90
C LEU A 25 3.50 1.77 11.52
N VAL A 26 4.65 2.39 11.26
CA VAL A 26 4.89 3.15 10.03
C VAL A 26 4.92 2.23 8.81
N SER A 27 5.52 1.05 8.91
CA SER A 27 5.55 0.06 7.82
C SER A 27 4.16 -0.49 7.51
N SER A 28 3.38 -0.86 8.52
CA SER A 28 2.00 -1.33 8.33
C SER A 28 1.11 -0.25 7.72
N ALA A 29 1.21 0.99 8.21
CA ALA A 29 0.48 2.14 7.66
C ALA A 29 0.87 2.43 6.21
N CYS A 30 2.17 2.38 5.90
CA CYS A 30 2.68 2.58 4.55
C CYS A 30 2.12 1.54 3.58
N LYS A 31 2.20 0.25 3.92
CA LYS A 31 1.75 -0.84 3.05
C LYS A 31 0.25 -0.76 2.77
N ALA A 32 -0.56 -0.56 3.81
CA ALA A 32 -2.01 -0.45 3.68
C ALA A 32 -2.40 0.77 2.83
N LEU A 33 -1.84 1.94 3.14
CA LEU A 33 -2.15 3.18 2.42
C LEU A 33 -1.74 3.09 0.94
N ALA A 34 -0.54 2.60 0.64
CA ALA A 34 -0.04 2.55 -0.73
C ALA A 34 -0.89 1.64 -1.62
N SER A 35 -1.30 0.48 -1.09
CA SER A 35 -2.12 -0.49 -1.83
C SER A 35 -3.57 -0.03 -2.00
N ASP A 36 -4.16 0.62 -0.98
CA ASP A 36 -5.50 1.22 -1.11
C ASP A 36 -5.50 2.34 -2.15
N VAL A 37 -4.53 3.26 -2.10
CA VAL A 37 -4.39 4.34 -3.09
C VAL A 37 -4.18 3.78 -4.50
N ALA A 38 -3.38 2.72 -4.67
CA ALA A 38 -3.18 2.11 -5.98
C ALA A 38 -4.49 1.54 -6.55
N MET A 39 -5.31 0.90 -5.71
CA MET A 39 -6.61 0.37 -6.12
C MET A 39 -7.58 1.50 -6.49
N ASP A 40 -7.67 2.53 -5.68
CA ASP A 40 -8.57 3.67 -5.91
C ASP A 40 -8.22 4.37 -7.25
N VAL A 41 -6.94 4.72 -7.43
CA VAL A 41 -6.47 5.40 -8.66
C VAL A 41 -6.70 4.57 -9.91
N THR A 42 -6.42 3.26 -9.85
CA THR A 42 -6.60 2.39 -11.02
C THR A 42 -8.06 2.15 -11.35
N THR A 43 -8.93 2.08 -10.35
CA THR A 43 -10.38 1.98 -10.53
C THR A 43 -10.93 3.25 -11.18
N ASP A 44 -10.54 4.42 -10.69
CA ASP A 44 -10.92 5.72 -11.26
C ASP A 44 -10.42 5.87 -12.70
N ALA A 45 -9.20 5.40 -13.00
CA ALA A 45 -8.64 5.41 -14.34
C ALA A 45 -9.44 4.53 -15.32
N VAL A 46 -9.86 3.33 -14.89
CA VAL A 46 -10.76 2.48 -15.68
C VAL A 46 -12.09 3.18 -15.93
N GLN A 47 -12.67 3.79 -14.90
CA GLN A 47 -13.94 4.51 -15.01
C GLN A 47 -13.86 5.72 -15.96
N LEU A 48 -12.77 6.49 -15.89
CA LEU A 48 -12.51 7.65 -16.74
C LEU A 48 -12.40 7.25 -18.22
N LEU A 49 -11.78 6.10 -18.51
CA LEU A 49 -11.58 5.58 -19.87
C LEU A 49 -12.80 4.79 -20.40
N GLY A 50 -13.81 4.56 -19.57
CA GLY A 50 -15.03 3.85 -19.93
C GLY A 50 -14.74 2.46 -20.50
N GLY A 51 -15.36 2.12 -21.64
CA GLY A 51 -15.18 0.82 -22.29
C GLY A 51 -13.71 0.50 -22.60
N TYR A 52 -12.94 1.49 -23.07
CA TYR A 52 -11.51 1.31 -23.36
C TYR A 52 -10.70 0.93 -22.12
N GLY A 53 -11.09 1.45 -20.96
CA GLY A 53 -10.49 1.12 -19.67
C GLY A 53 -10.68 -0.34 -19.24
N TYR A 54 -11.64 -1.05 -19.83
CA TYR A 54 -11.96 -2.44 -19.52
C TYR A 54 -11.48 -3.42 -20.59
N THR A 55 -10.93 -2.92 -21.71
CA THR A 55 -10.36 -3.76 -22.77
C THR A 55 -8.88 -4.06 -22.52
N ARG A 56 -8.42 -5.22 -22.99
CA ARG A 56 -7.00 -5.62 -22.91
C ARG A 56 -6.09 -4.87 -23.89
N GLU A 57 -6.65 -4.04 -24.75
CA GLU A 57 -5.88 -3.22 -25.69
C GLU A 57 -5.13 -2.09 -24.97
N PHE A 58 -5.64 -1.64 -23.82
CA PHE A 58 -5.04 -0.60 -23.01
C PHE A 58 -4.48 -1.17 -21.70
N PRO A 59 -3.34 -0.66 -21.20
CA PRO A 59 -2.66 -1.24 -20.04
C PRO A 59 -3.42 -1.04 -18.72
N VAL A 60 -4.37 -0.10 -18.67
CA VAL A 60 -5.06 0.31 -17.43
C VAL A 60 -5.87 -0.83 -16.80
N GLU A 61 -6.48 -1.71 -17.59
CA GLU A 61 -7.20 -2.88 -17.06
C GLU A 61 -6.26 -3.79 -16.27
N ARG A 62 -5.05 -4.00 -16.83
CA ARG A 62 -4.03 -4.85 -16.22
C ARG A 62 -3.52 -4.20 -14.94
N MET A 63 -3.26 -2.89 -14.99
CA MET A 63 -2.83 -2.13 -13.81
C MET A 63 -3.85 -2.22 -12.66
N MET A 64 -5.16 -2.16 -12.95
CA MET A 64 -6.21 -2.34 -11.94
C MET A 64 -6.19 -3.74 -11.32
N ARG A 65 -6.06 -4.79 -12.14
CA ARG A 65 -5.95 -6.17 -11.64
C ARG A 65 -4.69 -6.36 -10.79
N ASP A 66 -3.56 -5.82 -11.25
CA ASP A 66 -2.28 -5.93 -10.54
C ASP A 66 -2.32 -5.14 -9.23
N ALA A 67 -3.00 -3.98 -9.18
CA ALA A 67 -3.18 -3.21 -7.95
C ALA A 67 -3.92 -4.02 -6.86
N LYS A 68 -4.92 -4.82 -7.22
CA LYS A 68 -5.72 -5.60 -6.25
C LYS A 68 -4.86 -6.55 -5.41
N ILE A 69 -3.86 -7.20 -6.01
CA ILE A 69 -3.06 -8.21 -5.31
C ILE A 69 -2.25 -7.60 -4.15
N THR A 70 -1.89 -6.31 -4.27
CA THR A 70 -1.13 -5.59 -3.26
C THR A 70 -1.92 -5.41 -1.95
N GLN A 71 -3.24 -5.46 -1.98
CA GLN A 71 -4.09 -5.43 -0.79
C GLN A 71 -4.11 -6.77 -0.02
N ILE A 72 -3.58 -7.85 -0.61
CA ILE A 72 -3.66 -9.23 -0.10
C ILE A 72 -2.30 -9.74 0.39
N TYR A 73 -1.25 -9.59 -0.42
CA TYR A 73 0.10 -10.03 -0.06
C TYR A 73 0.73 -9.20 1.06
N GLU A 74 1.75 -9.76 1.70
CA GLU A 74 2.44 -9.19 2.87
C GLU A 74 1.48 -8.85 4.02
N GLY A 75 0.46 -9.71 4.20
CA GLY A 75 -0.65 -9.49 5.12
C GLY A 75 -1.73 -8.60 4.52
N THR A 76 -3.00 -9.04 4.61
CA THR A 76 -4.13 -8.29 4.06
C THR A 76 -4.24 -6.90 4.70
N ASN A 77 -4.84 -5.94 3.99
CA ASN A 77 -4.96 -4.58 4.53
C ASN A 77 -5.81 -4.50 5.82
N GLN A 78 -6.68 -5.48 6.08
CA GLN A 78 -7.40 -5.63 7.34
C GLN A 78 -6.45 -6.04 8.47
N ILE A 79 -5.56 -7.02 8.22
CA ILE A 79 -4.53 -7.42 9.18
C ILE A 79 -3.56 -6.26 9.46
N GLN A 80 -3.16 -5.51 8.44
CA GLN A 80 -2.32 -4.33 8.62
C GLN A 80 -3.00 -3.28 9.51
N ARG A 81 -4.29 -2.99 9.30
CA ARG A 81 -5.07 -2.10 10.17
C ARG A 81 -5.15 -2.61 11.61
N MET A 82 -5.30 -3.91 11.81
CA MET A 82 -5.26 -4.52 13.15
C MET A 82 -3.90 -4.35 13.82
N VAL A 83 -2.79 -4.48 13.08
CA VAL A 83 -1.44 -4.23 13.60
C VAL A 83 -1.27 -2.77 14.00
N ILE A 84 -1.72 -1.82 13.16
CA ILE A 84 -1.68 -0.39 13.46
C ILE A 84 -2.45 -0.10 14.75
N ALA A 85 -3.69 -0.61 14.88
CA ALA A 85 -4.51 -0.42 16.07
C ALA A 85 -3.81 -0.97 17.33
N ARG A 86 -3.19 -2.14 17.26
CA ARG A 86 -2.44 -2.73 18.39
C ARG A 86 -1.21 -1.90 18.78
N GLN A 87 -0.55 -1.26 17.83
CA GLN A 87 0.62 -0.40 18.12
C GLN A 87 0.21 0.94 18.74
N LEU A 88 -0.99 1.45 18.44
CA LEU A 88 -1.52 2.67 19.06
C LEU A 88 -2.00 2.47 20.49
N LEU A 89 -2.37 1.24 20.86
CA LEU A 89 -2.87 0.86 22.19
C LEU A 89 -1.76 0.36 23.14
N LYS A 90 -0.51 0.27 22.66
CA LYS A 90 0.67 -0.09 23.44
C LYS A 90 1.26 1.13 24.14
#